data_AF-A0A7W7HRE9-F1
#
_entry.id   AF-A0A7W7HRE9-F1
#
_cell.length_a   1.000
_cell.length_b   1.000
_cell.length_c   1.000
_cell.angle_alpha   90.00
_cell.angle_beta   90.00
_cell.angle_gamma   90.00
#
_symmetry.space_group_name_H-M   'P 1'
#
loop_
_entity.id
_entity.type
_entity.pdbx_description
1 polymer ?
#
loop_
_entity_poly.entity_id
_entity_poly.type
_entity_poly.pdbx_seq_one_letter_code
_entity_poly.pdbx_strand_id
1 'polypeptide(L)' 'MAAINENVIELIRALARGGVNDPDIADRMGLTPSRVRKVRKDNDIPAGEQRWLRGGESRG' A
#
# COMPACT_ATOMS: atom_id res chain seq x y z
N MET A 1 -16.81 12.93 -3.26
CA MET A 1 -15.73 11.94 -3.11
C MET A 1 -16.30 10.71 -2.43
N ALA A 2 -16.15 9.51 -3.00
CA ALA A 2 -16.64 8.28 -2.36
C ALA A 2 -15.93 8.09 -1.01
N ALA A 3 -16.70 7.92 0.06
CA ALA A 3 -16.20 7.55 1.37
C ALA A 3 -15.42 6.24 1.25
N ILE A 4 -14.23 6.20 1.82
CA ILE A 4 -13.47 4.95 1.90
C ILE A 4 -14.19 4.06 2.91
N ASN A 5 -14.62 2.89 2.46
CA ASN A 5 -15.28 1.92 3.32
C ASN A 5 -14.25 1.24 4.23
N GLU A 6 -14.72 0.73 5.37
CA GLU A 6 -13.88 0.06 6.36
C GLU A 6 -13.16 -1.17 5.78
N ASN A 7 -13.81 -1.85 4.82
CA ASN A 7 -13.23 -2.98 4.08
C ASN A 7 -11.95 -2.61 3.32
N VAL A 8 -11.88 -1.43 2.70
CA VAL A 8 -10.67 -0.96 1.99
C VAL A 8 -9.53 -0.71 2.96
N ILE A 9 -9.81 -0.19 4.16
CA ILE A 9 -8.79 0.07 5.19
C ILE A 9 -8.16 -1.24 5.64
N GLU A 10 -8.98 -2.24 5.96
CA GLU A 10 -8.49 -3.56 6.39
C GLU A 10 -7.70 -4.27 5.27
N LEU A 11 -8.12 -4.14 4.02
CA LEU A 11 -7.38 -4.70 2.89
C LEU A 11 -5.99 -4.06 2.73
N ILE A 12 -5.92 -2.73 2.80
CA ILE A 12 -4.64 -1.98 2.74
C ILE A 12 -3.74 -2.40 3.90
N ARG A 13 -4.30 -2.54 5.11
CA ARG A 13 -3.55 -2.98 6.29
C ARG A 13 -3.01 -4.40 6.13
N ALA A 14 -3.81 -5.33 5.61
CA ALA A 14 -3.39 -6.71 5.37
C ALA A 14 -2.28 -6.79 4.31
N LEU A 15 -2.44 -6.08 3.19
CA LEU A 15 -1.46 -6.05 2.11
C LEU A 15 -0.14 -5.38 2.54
N ALA A 16 -0.22 -4.25 3.24
CA ALA A 16 0.96 -3.56 3.75
C ALA A 16 1.72 -4.42 4.78
N ARG A 17 1.01 -5.12 5.68
CA ARG A 17 1.61 -6.11 6.59
C ARG A 17 2.24 -7.30 5.85
N GLY A 18 1.67 -7.70 4.72
CA GLY A 18 2.26 -8.67 3.80
C GLY A 18 3.45 -8.14 2.99
N GLY A 19 3.91 -6.92 3.26
CA GLY A 19 5.06 -6.31 2.59
C GLY A 19 4.74 -5.73 1.22
N VAL A 20 3.47 -5.66 0.80
CA VAL A 20 3.07 -5.09 -0.49
C VAL A 20 3.17 -3.56 -0.45
N ASN A 21 3.82 -2.95 -1.45
CA ASN A 21 4.05 -1.51 -1.48
C ASN A 21 2.78 -0.73 -1.91
N ASP A 22 2.73 0.57 -1.64
CA ASP A 22 1.57 1.42 -1.95
C ASP A 22 1.18 1.39 -3.45
N PRO A 23 2.10 1.42 -4.44
CA PRO A 23 1.76 1.26 -5.87
C PRO A 23 1.09 -0.09 -6.22
N ASP A 24 1.62 -1.20 -5.74
CA ASP A 24 1.09 -2.54 -6.02
C ASP A 24 -0.28 -2.74 -5.34
N ILE A 25 -0.45 -2.19 -4.13
CA ILE A 25 -1.76 -2.16 -3.46
C ILE A 25 -2.76 -1.36 -4.31
N ALA A 26 -2.34 -0.20 -4.80
CA ALA A 26 -3.19 0.68 -5.60
C ALA A 26 -3.64 0.00 -6.91
N ASP A 27 -2.71 -0.64 -7.62
CA ASP A 27 -2.99 -1.37 -8.86
C ASP A 27 -3.99 -2.50 -8.64
N ARG A 28 -3.77 -3.32 -7.59
CA ARG A 28 -4.68 -4.42 -7.21
C ARG A 28 -6.09 -3.95 -6.83
N MET A 29 -6.21 -2.75 -6.28
CA MET A 29 -7.48 -2.21 -5.78
C MET A 29 -8.16 -1.25 -6.77
N GLY A 30 -7.55 -0.96 -7.92
CA GLY A 30 -8.05 0.06 -8.85
C GLY A 30 -8.04 1.47 -8.24
N LEU A 31 -7.12 1.74 -7.31
CA LEU A 31 -6.96 3.02 -6.64
C LEU A 31 -5.72 3.75 -7.16
N THR A 32 -5.55 5.01 -6.75
CA THR A 32 -4.30 5.73 -6.97
C THR A 32 -3.34 5.49 -5.80
N PRO A 33 -2.01 5.43 -6.03
CA PRO A 33 -1.02 5.28 -4.97
C PRO A 33 -1.10 6.39 -3.91
N SER A 34 -1.46 7.61 -4.31
CA SER A 34 -1.67 8.74 -3.41
C SER A 34 -2.84 8.51 -2.45
N ARG A 35 -3.91 7.86 -2.92
CA ARG A 35 -5.08 7.53 -2.09
C ARG A 35 -4.75 6.42 -1.10
N VAL A 36 -4.02 5.39 -1.52
CA VAL A 36 -3.52 4.33 -0.61
C VAL A 36 -2.61 4.93 0.46
N ARG A 37 -1.62 5.75 0.08
CA ARG A 37 -0.73 6.44 1.02
C ARG A 37 -1.50 7.31 2.02
N LYS A 38 -2.54 8.01 1.57
CA LYS A 38 -3.39 8.82 2.45
C LYS A 38 -4.11 7.95 3.47
N VAL A 39 -4.82 6.90 3.04
CA VAL A 39 -5.49 5.95 3.96
C VAL A 39 -4.51 5.38 4.96
N ARG A 40 -3.34 4.97 4.47
CA ARG A 40 -2.30 4.38 5.28
C ARG A 40 -1.84 5.32 6.39
N LYS A 41 -1.60 6.59 6.06
CA LYS A 41 -1.23 7.64 7.04
C LYS A 41 -2.36 7.99 8.00
N ASP A 42 -3.59 8.13 7.49
CA ASP A 42 -4.75 8.52 8.31
C ASP A 42 -5.13 7.42 9.33
N ASN A 43 -4.65 6.18 9.15
CA ASN A 43 -4.95 5.01 9.99
C ASN A 43 -3.71 4.38 10.64
N ASP A 44 -2.57 5.09 10.67
CA ASP A 44 -1.31 4.62 11.27
C ASP A 44 -0.83 3.25 10.78
N ILE A 45 -1.09 2.93 9.51
CA ILE A 45 -0.65 1.68 8.90
C ILE A 45 0.82 1.83 8.45
N PRO A 46 1.73 0.92 8.80
CA PRO A 46 3.12 0.99 8.33
C PRO A 46 3.21 0.75 6.82
N ALA A 47 4.23 1.30 6.16
CA ALA A 47 4.44 1.07 4.73
C ALA A 47 4.82 -0.38 4.50
N GLY A 48 4.25 -1.03 3.48
CA GLY A 48 4.78 -2.29 3.00
C GLY A 48 6.09 -2.04 2.27
N GLU A 49 7.21 -2.26 2.96
CA GLU A 49 8.54 -2.03 2.42
C GLU A 49 9.03 -3.26 1.64
N GLN A 50 8.67 -3.39 0.35
CA GLN A 50 9.47 -4.23 -0.57
C GLN A 50 10.86 -3.65 -0.85
N ARG A 51 11.11 -2.39 -0.45
CA ARG A 51 12.32 -1.64 -0.81
C ARG A 51 13.61 -2.34 -0.37
N TRP A 52 13.56 -3.17 0.69
CA TRP A 52 14.70 -3.96 1.15
C TRP A 52 14.91 -5.27 0.37
N LEU A 53 13.84 -5.85 -0.19
CA LEU A 53 13.90 -7.13 -0.93
C LEU A 53 14.36 -6.95 -2.39
N ARG A 54 14.06 -5.79 -3.00
CA ARG A 54 14.51 -5.47 -4.38
C ARG A 54 15.87 -4.76 -4.47
N GLY A 55 16.50 -4.43 -3.34
CA GLY A 55 17.81 -3.76 -3.29
C GLY A 55 18.99 -4.63 -3.75
N GLY A 56 18.77 -5.92 -3.98
CA GLY A 56 19.79 -6.85 -4.48
C GLY A 56 19.71 -7.18 -5.98
N GLU A 57 18.63 -6.80 -6.68
CA GLU A 57 18.47 -7.17 -8.09
C GLU A 57 18.23 -5.94 -8.99
N SER A 58 19.28 -5.69 -9.78
CA SER A 58 19.28 -4.91 -11.03
C SER A 58 19.36 -3.39 -10.92
N ARG A 59 20.60 -2.89 -10.83
CA ARG A 59 21.15 -1.93 -11.82
C ARG A 59 22.68 -2.11 -11.90
N GLY A 60 23.15 -2.69 -13.01
CA GLY A 60 24.57 -2.66 -13.43
C GLY A 60 25.29 -3.97 -13.30
#